data_AF-A0A949KY78-F1
#
_entry.id   AF-A0A949KY78-F1
#
_cell.length_a   1.000
_cell.length_b   1.000
_cell.length_c   1.000
_cell.angle_alpha   90.00
_cell.angle_beta   90.00
_cell.angle_gamma   90.00
#
_symmetry.space_group_name_H-M   'P 1'
#
loop_
_entity.id
_entity.type
_entity.pdbx_description
1 polymer ?
#
loop_
_entity_poly.entity_id
_entity_poly.type
_entity_poly.pdbx_seq_one_letter_code
_entity_poly.pdbx_strand_id
1 'polypeptide(L)'
;MKARDILTWVRPALAADADLEVWCRERYGASLTVTVGWSQDCEPEGGWRYPCLNFALWKSRSSEGESSEGLEWNIQVAIRDASAGDAEGVLLADDLMHLVRDAILRASVLQDTTVETVGGETAERPVYTARATININRLRSRRAGLGR
;
A
#
# COMPACT_ATOMS: atom_id res chain seq x y z
N MET A 1 18.09 0.89 0.58
CA MET A 1 17.12 -0.24 0.56
C MET A 1 16.42 -0.24 -0.79
N LYS A 2 16.19 -1.40 -1.42
CA LYS A 2 15.50 -1.52 -2.72
C LYS A 2 14.01 -1.86 -2.51
N ALA A 3 13.16 -1.58 -3.50
CA ALA A 3 11.70 -1.89 -3.46
C ALA A 3 11.38 -3.33 -3.06
N ARG A 4 12.23 -4.26 -3.52
CA ARG A 4 12.10 -5.68 -3.25
C ARG A 4 12.25 -6.01 -1.77
N ASP A 5 13.07 -5.25 -1.03
CA ASP A 5 13.29 -5.48 0.39
C ASP A 5 11.99 -5.21 1.16
N ILE A 6 11.27 -4.13 0.82
CA ILE A 6 9.98 -3.78 1.45
C ILE A 6 8.90 -4.80 1.16
N LEU A 7 8.82 -5.34 -0.05
CA LEU A 7 7.88 -6.43 -0.33
C LEU A 7 8.10 -7.63 0.59
N THR A 8 9.35 -7.92 0.95
CA THR A 8 9.69 -9.02 1.87
C THR A 8 9.10 -8.79 3.27
N TRP A 9 8.85 -7.53 3.62
CA TRP A 9 8.38 -7.10 4.92
C TRP A 9 6.86 -6.84 4.95
N VAL A 10 6.35 -6.15 3.94
CA VAL A 10 4.97 -5.68 3.88
C VAL A 10 4.01 -6.74 3.35
N ARG A 11 4.43 -7.59 2.38
CA ARG A 11 3.55 -8.67 1.89
C ARG A 11 3.11 -9.63 2.99
N PRO A 12 4.01 -10.17 3.83
CA PRO A 12 3.59 -11.06 4.92
C PRO A 12 2.71 -10.36 5.94
N ALA A 13 2.98 -9.09 6.22
CA ALA A 13 2.18 -8.28 7.14
C ALA A 13 0.73 -8.10 6.65
N LEU A 14 0.56 -7.69 5.39
CA LEU A 14 -0.76 -7.52 4.77
C LEU A 14 -1.49 -8.86 4.63
N ALA A 15 -0.79 -9.93 4.27
CA ALA A 15 -1.38 -11.27 4.16
C ALA A 15 -1.78 -11.87 5.52
N ALA A 16 -1.20 -11.39 6.62
CA ALA A 16 -1.52 -11.86 7.97
C ALA A 16 -2.60 -11.00 8.66
N ASP A 17 -3.03 -9.90 8.05
CA ASP A 17 -4.02 -9.00 8.64
C ASP A 17 -5.45 -9.52 8.41
N ALA A 18 -6.10 -9.92 9.51
CA ALA A 18 -7.40 -10.57 9.45
C ALA A 18 -8.51 -9.61 8.97
N ASP A 19 -8.48 -8.36 9.41
CA ASP A 19 -9.51 -7.38 9.05
C ASP A 19 -9.46 -7.06 7.55
N LEU A 20 -8.25 -6.87 7.01
CA LEU A 20 -8.03 -6.66 5.59
C LEU A 20 -8.47 -7.87 4.75
N GLU A 21 -8.11 -9.10 5.17
CA GLU A 21 -8.50 -10.32 4.47
C GLU A 21 -10.03 -10.53 4.47
N VAL A 22 -10.69 -10.34 5.61
CA VAL A 22 -12.15 -10.44 5.74
C VAL A 22 -12.83 -9.42 4.83
N TRP A 23 -12.41 -8.15 4.89
CA TRP A 23 -12.99 -7.08 4.08
C TRP A 23 -12.86 -7.37 2.57
N CYS A 24 -11.68 -7.83 2.13
CA CYS A 24 -11.42 -8.14 0.71
C CYS A 24 -12.26 -9.33 0.23
N ARG A 25 -12.36 -10.39 1.05
CA ARG A 25 -13.15 -11.58 0.69
C ARG A 25 -14.65 -11.33 0.66
N GLU A 26 -15.18 -10.60 1.63
CA GLU A 26 -16.63 -10.33 1.69
C GLU A 26 -17.10 -9.47 0.51
N ARG A 27 -16.31 -8.49 0.09
CA ARG A 27 -16.68 -7.58 -1.01
C ARG A 27 -16.32 -8.10 -2.39
N TYR A 28 -15.15 -8.73 -2.54
CA TYR A 28 -14.58 -9.06 -3.85
C TYR A 28 -14.29 -10.55 -4.04
N GLY A 29 -14.53 -11.39 -3.03
CA GLY A 29 -14.28 -12.84 -3.12
C GLY A 29 -12.80 -13.23 -3.25
N ALA A 30 -11.88 -12.29 -3.04
CA ALA A 30 -10.45 -12.45 -3.26
C ALA A 30 -9.64 -11.74 -2.18
N SER A 31 -8.43 -12.23 -1.91
CA SER A 31 -7.45 -11.56 -1.04
C SER A 31 -6.80 -10.37 -1.75
N LEU A 32 -6.23 -9.45 -0.97
CA LEU A 32 -5.50 -8.30 -1.52
C LEU A 32 -4.29 -8.74 -2.37
N THR A 33 -4.23 -8.28 -3.62
CA THR A 33 -3.08 -8.52 -4.50
C THR A 33 -2.04 -7.42 -4.31
N VAL A 34 -0.82 -7.78 -3.90
CA VAL A 34 0.26 -6.80 -3.63
C VAL A 34 1.34 -6.83 -4.72
N THR A 35 1.63 -5.68 -5.36
CA THR A 35 2.60 -5.50 -6.45
C THR A 35 3.59 -4.35 -6.20
N VAL A 36 4.70 -4.30 -6.95
CA VAL A 36 5.70 -3.20 -6.94
C VAL A 36 6.00 -2.77 -8.37
N GLY A 37 6.31 -1.48 -8.54
CA GLY A 37 7.06 -1.01 -9.70
C GLY A 37 6.22 -0.39 -10.80
N TRP A 38 5.02 0.07 -10.46
CA TRP A 38 4.14 0.68 -11.43
C TRP A 38 4.45 2.16 -11.63
N SER A 39 4.69 2.54 -12.88
CA SER A 39 4.15 3.79 -13.41
C SER A 39 2.66 3.59 -13.69
N GLN A 40 1.89 4.67 -13.79
CA GLN A 40 0.44 4.65 -14.06
C GLN A 40 0.01 3.85 -15.32
N ASP A 41 0.95 3.34 -16.13
CA ASP A 41 0.73 2.85 -17.50
C ASP A 41 1.05 1.36 -17.74
N CYS A 42 1.44 0.59 -16.73
CA CYS A 42 1.81 -0.83 -16.92
C CYS A 42 0.89 -1.77 -16.15
N GLU A 43 -0.15 -2.29 -16.80
CA GLU A 43 -0.86 -3.47 -16.32
C GLU A 43 0.14 -4.62 -16.09
N PRO A 44 -0.02 -5.42 -15.01
CA PRO A 44 0.86 -6.56 -14.83
C PRO A 44 0.50 -7.62 -15.88
N GLU A 45 1.48 -8.40 -16.33
CA GLU A 45 1.22 -9.53 -17.24
C GLU A 45 0.17 -10.45 -16.61
N GLY A 46 -1.03 -10.51 -17.22
CA GLY A 46 -2.20 -11.24 -16.70
C GLY A 46 -3.37 -10.37 -16.23
N GLY A 47 -3.27 -9.03 -16.35
CA GLY A 47 -4.32 -8.09 -16.02
C GLY A 47 -4.47 -7.84 -14.51
N TRP A 48 -5.30 -6.85 -14.16
CA TRP A 48 -5.55 -6.50 -12.77
C TRP A 48 -6.38 -7.56 -12.03
N ARG A 49 -5.87 -8.02 -10.89
CA ARG A 49 -6.65 -8.75 -9.89
C ARG A 49 -7.03 -7.81 -8.77
N TYR A 50 -8.30 -7.45 -8.70
CA TYR A 50 -8.84 -6.56 -7.69
C TYR A 50 -9.34 -7.37 -6.47
N PRO A 51 -9.25 -6.81 -5.25
CA PRO A 51 -8.59 -5.55 -4.90
C PRO A 51 -7.06 -5.68 -4.96
N CYS A 52 -6.37 -4.60 -5.30
CA CYS A 52 -4.91 -4.59 -5.37
C CYS A 52 -4.29 -3.38 -4.69
N LEU A 53 -3.10 -3.60 -4.14
CA LEU A 53 -2.19 -2.60 -3.60
C LEU A 53 -0.91 -2.61 -4.42
N ASN A 54 -0.52 -1.44 -4.89
CA ASN A 54 0.70 -1.23 -5.60
C ASN A 54 1.64 -0.27 -4.85
N PHE A 55 2.90 -0.64 -4.77
CA PHE A 55 3.99 0.20 -4.28
C PHE A 55 4.69 0.87 -5.47
N ALA A 56 4.46 2.16 -5.64
CA ALA A 56 5.14 2.99 -6.61
C ALA A 56 6.42 3.59 -5.98
N LEU A 57 7.56 3.29 -6.60
CA LEU A 57 8.82 3.96 -6.32
C LEU A 57 8.81 5.34 -6.99
N TRP A 58 8.14 6.31 -6.39
CA TRP A 58 8.43 7.69 -6.75
C TRP A 58 9.57 8.13 -5.84
N LYS A 59 10.73 8.43 -6.43
CA LYS A 59 11.75 9.18 -5.70
C LYS A 59 11.08 10.49 -5.31
N SER A 60 10.78 10.68 -4.03
CA SER A 60 10.46 12.01 -3.57
C SER A 60 11.67 12.88 -3.94
N ARG A 61 11.40 14.02 -4.59
CA ARG A 61 12.39 15.08 -4.65
C ARG A 61 12.58 15.48 -3.18
N SER A 62 13.60 14.93 -2.55
CA SER A 62 14.14 15.46 -1.30
C SER A 62 14.27 16.97 -1.54
N SER A 63 13.40 17.74 -0.88
CA SER A 63 13.49 19.19 -0.87
C SER A 63 14.90 19.55 -0.44
N GLU A 64 15.55 20.39 -1.23
CA GLU A 64 16.91 20.87 -0.98
C GLU A 64 17.06 21.29 0.49
N GLY A 65 17.80 20.51 1.29
CA GLY A 65 18.29 20.94 2.60
C GLY A 65 18.08 20.02 3.79
N GLU A 66 17.16 19.05 3.77
CA GLU A 66 16.99 18.15 4.93
C GLU A 66 17.56 16.76 4.68
N SER A 67 18.71 16.51 5.29
CA SER A 67 19.35 15.20 5.40
C SER A 67 18.63 14.32 6.43
N SER A 68 17.34 14.05 6.23
CA SER A 68 16.68 12.95 6.92
C SER A 68 16.87 11.68 6.10
N GLU A 69 17.50 10.67 6.69
CA GLU A 69 17.68 9.33 6.11
C GLU A 69 16.33 8.55 6.03
N GLY A 70 15.22 9.25 5.79
CA GLY A 70 13.90 8.67 5.63
C GLY A 70 13.68 8.24 4.18
N LEU A 71 13.13 7.04 3.99
CA LEU A 71 12.68 6.57 2.70
C LEU A 71 11.18 6.83 2.57
N GLU A 72 10.82 7.70 1.63
CA GLU A 72 9.43 7.94 1.26
C GLU A 72 8.97 6.91 0.20
N TRP A 73 7.77 6.34 0.40
CA TRP A 73 7.16 5.37 -0.50
C TRP A 73 5.74 5.79 -0.82
N ASN A 74 5.39 5.78 -2.10
CA ASN A 74 4.04 6.05 -2.53
C ASN A 74 3.31 4.71 -2.72
N ILE A 75 2.14 4.58 -2.09
CA ILE A 75 1.25 3.44 -2.25
C ILE A 75 -0.04 3.87 -2.92
N GLN A 76 -0.57 3.00 -3.74
CA GLN A 76 -1.87 3.16 -4.37
C GLN A 76 -2.65 1.87 -4.21
N VAL A 77 -3.88 1.98 -3.74
CA VAL A 77 -4.85 0.89 -3.82
C VAL A 77 -5.76 1.12 -5.01
N ALA A 78 -6.22 0.03 -5.62
CA ALA A 78 -7.26 0.06 -6.61
C ALA A 78 -8.26 -1.05 -6.33
N ILE A 79 -9.53 -0.72 -6.53
CA ILE A 79 -10.65 -1.65 -6.52
C ILE A 79 -11.37 -1.56 -7.86
N ARG A 80 -12.10 -2.62 -8.19
CA ARG A 80 -12.99 -2.62 -9.35
C ARG A 80 -14.38 -2.99 -8.89
N ASP A 81 -15.30 -2.05 -9.06
CA ASP A 81 -16.69 -2.20 -8.70
C ASP A 81 -17.57 -1.59 -9.80
N ALA A 82 -18.25 -2.44 -10.57
CA ALA A 82 -19.12 -1.97 -11.64
C ALA A 82 -20.50 -1.52 -11.13
N SER A 83 -20.85 -1.87 -9.90
CA SER A 83 -22.13 -1.52 -9.26
C SER A 83 -22.06 -0.20 -8.49
N ALA A 84 -20.89 0.16 -7.97
CA ALA A 84 -20.73 1.36 -7.14
C ALA A 84 -20.98 2.65 -7.92
N GLY A 85 -21.67 3.61 -7.28
CA GLY A 85 -21.64 5.02 -7.68
C GLY A 85 -20.22 5.59 -7.60
N ASP A 86 -19.89 6.66 -8.32
CA ASP A 86 -18.52 7.20 -8.27
C ASP A 86 -18.10 7.65 -6.86
N ALA A 87 -19.03 8.29 -6.13
CA ALA A 87 -18.79 8.67 -4.74
C ALA A 87 -18.59 7.44 -3.83
N GLU A 88 -19.38 6.38 -4.03
CA GLU A 88 -19.27 5.14 -3.27
C GLU A 88 -17.98 4.39 -3.59
N GLY A 89 -17.60 4.31 -4.86
CA GLY A 89 -16.37 3.68 -5.32
C GLY A 89 -15.14 4.38 -4.76
N VAL A 90 -15.15 5.72 -4.66
CA VAL A 90 -14.08 6.47 -3.98
C VAL A 90 -14.02 6.13 -2.50
N LEU A 91 -15.16 6.09 -1.80
CA LEU A 91 -15.19 5.70 -0.37
C LEU A 91 -14.69 4.28 -0.15
N LEU A 92 -15.05 3.33 -1.02
CA LEU A 92 -14.57 1.95 -0.93
C LEU A 92 -13.05 1.84 -1.16
N ALA A 93 -12.50 2.64 -2.08
CA ALA A 93 -11.06 2.70 -2.30
C ALA A 93 -10.34 3.32 -1.09
N ASP A 94 -10.92 4.33 -0.47
CA ASP A 94 -10.39 4.97 0.74
C ASP A 94 -10.47 4.04 1.97
N ASP A 95 -11.58 3.32 2.16
CA ASP A 95 -11.73 2.27 3.19
C ASP A 95 -10.64 1.21 3.05
N LEU A 96 -10.37 0.74 1.83
CA LEU A 96 -9.28 -0.21 1.57
C LEU A 96 -7.92 0.40 1.91
N MET A 97 -7.69 1.66 1.55
CA MET A 97 -6.46 2.36 1.90
C MET A 97 -6.29 2.44 3.42
N HIS A 98 -7.34 2.78 4.16
CA HIS A 98 -7.34 2.80 5.62
C HIS A 98 -6.96 1.44 6.21
N LEU A 99 -7.55 0.34 5.74
CA LEU A 99 -7.21 -1.00 6.20
C LEU A 99 -5.76 -1.39 5.89
N VAL A 100 -5.26 -1.05 4.71
CA VAL A 100 -3.85 -1.29 4.33
C VAL A 100 -2.91 -0.53 5.27
N ARG A 101 -3.22 0.73 5.58
CA ARG A 101 -2.42 1.55 6.48
C ARG A 101 -2.37 0.96 7.88
N ASP A 102 -3.54 0.60 8.41
CA ASP A 102 -3.65 0.02 9.73
C ASP A 102 -2.92 -1.32 9.82
N ALA A 103 -3.02 -2.17 8.79
CA ALA A 103 -2.28 -3.42 8.71
C ALA A 103 -0.75 -3.21 8.72
N ILE A 104 -0.25 -2.21 7.97
CA ILE A 104 1.17 -1.85 7.96
C ILE A 104 1.63 -1.34 9.32
N LEU A 105 0.84 -0.47 9.96
CA LEU A 105 1.12 0.07 11.30
C LEU A 105 1.10 -1.03 12.37
N ARG A 106 0.05 -1.86 12.40
CA ARG A 106 -0.10 -2.98 13.35
C ARG A 106 1.05 -3.96 13.28
N ALA A 107 1.44 -4.34 12.07
CA ALA A 107 2.52 -5.30 11.87
C ALA A 107 3.88 -4.77 12.36
N SER A 108 3.98 -3.48 12.75
CA SER A 108 5.18 -2.88 13.37
C SER A 108 6.44 -3.18 12.57
N VAL A 109 6.26 -3.28 11.25
CA VAL A 109 7.25 -3.80 10.30
C VAL A 109 8.48 -2.89 10.26
N LEU A 110 8.29 -1.63 10.66
CA LEU A 110 9.15 -0.50 10.43
C LEU A 110 9.10 0.40 11.68
N GLN A 111 10.23 0.79 12.25
CA GLN A 111 10.29 1.74 13.36
C GLN A 111 10.02 3.15 12.83
N ASP A 112 9.39 4.01 13.64
CA ASP A 112 9.16 5.42 13.28
C ASP A 112 8.48 5.62 11.90
N THR A 113 7.47 4.78 11.61
CA THR A 113 6.71 4.86 10.36
C THR A 113 5.54 5.80 10.50
N THR A 114 5.49 6.80 9.64
CA THR A 114 4.32 7.67 9.48
C THR A 114 3.69 7.37 8.13
N VAL A 115 2.35 7.39 8.09
CA VAL A 115 1.61 7.23 6.84
C VAL A 115 0.72 8.44 6.66
N GLU A 116 1.01 9.21 5.62
CA GLU A 116 0.31 10.44 5.26
C GLU A 116 -0.59 10.17 4.05
N THR A 117 -1.85 10.59 4.12
CA THR A 117 -2.70 10.55 2.93
C THR A 117 -2.32 11.71 2.03
N VAL A 118 -2.02 11.41 0.77
CA VAL A 118 -1.91 12.43 -0.27
C VAL A 118 -3.24 12.41 -1.00
N GLY A 119 -4.03 13.48 -0.86
CA GLY A 119 -5.28 13.63 -1.61
C GLY A 119 -5.01 13.37 -3.09
N GLY A 120 -5.75 12.43 -3.68
CA GLY A 120 -5.33 11.80 -4.94
C GLY A 120 -6.25 10.67 -5.40
N GLU A 121 -7.47 10.63 -4.86
CA GLU A 121 -8.51 9.70 -5.24
C GLU A 121 -8.90 9.96 -6.70
N THR A 122 -8.97 8.88 -7.47
CA THR A 122 -9.43 8.96 -8.86
C THR A 122 -10.68 8.11 -9.00
N ALA A 123 -11.76 8.73 -9.46
CA ALA A 123 -13.01 8.07 -9.80
C ALA A 123 -13.06 7.84 -11.31
N GLU A 124 -12.76 6.62 -11.75
CA GLU A 124 -12.89 6.25 -13.15
C GLU A 124 -13.61 4.90 -13.26
N ARG A 125 -14.95 4.94 -13.21
CA ARG A 125 -15.78 3.73 -13.26
C ARG A 125 -15.32 2.78 -14.39
N PRO A 126 -15.14 1.47 -14.10
CA PRO A 126 -15.46 0.78 -12.84
C PRO A 126 -14.29 0.69 -11.85
N VAL A 127 -13.20 1.41 -12.06
CA VAL A 127 -11.97 1.33 -11.26
C VAL A 127 -11.84 2.58 -10.39
N TYR A 128 -11.68 2.35 -9.09
CA TYR A 128 -11.55 3.42 -8.11
C TYR A 128 -10.22 3.26 -7.40
N THR A 129 -9.48 4.36 -7.24
CA THR A 129 -8.15 4.32 -6.63
C THR A 129 -8.01 5.35 -5.53
N ALA A 130 -7.26 5.00 -4.48
CA ALA A 130 -6.85 5.89 -3.41
C ALA A 130 -5.32 5.81 -3.25
N ARG A 131 -4.70 6.91 -2.82
CA ARG A 131 -3.23 7.05 -2.74
C ARG A 131 -2.82 7.52 -1.35
N ALA A 132 -1.66 7.04 -0.90
CA ALA A 132 -1.05 7.48 0.34
C ALA A 132 0.47 7.39 0.23
N THR A 133 1.15 8.14 1.08
CA THR A 133 2.59 8.15 1.21
C THR A 133 2.98 7.55 2.56
N ILE A 134 3.84 6.55 2.52
CA ILE A 134 4.44 5.92 3.70
C ILE A 134 5.86 6.46 3.83
N ASN A 135 6.12 7.17 4.92
CA ASN A 135 7.44 7.64 5.29
C ASN A 135 8.07 6.63 6.26
N ILE A 136 9.16 6.02 5.83
CA ILE A 136 9.90 5.01 6.59
C ILE A 136 11.20 5.65 7.07
N ASN A 137 11.22 6.11 8.31
CA ASN A 137 12.40 6.75 8.87
C ASN A 137 13.46 5.72 9.31
N ARG A 138 13.07 4.56 9.84
CA ARG A 138 14.00 3.48 10.23
C ARG A 138 13.38 2.08 10.09
N LEU A 139 14.13 1.12 9.56
CA LEU A 139 13.72 -0.29 9.62
C LEU A 139 13.99 -0.85 11.02
N ARG A 140 13.08 -1.66 11.53
CA ARG A 140 13.37 -2.46 12.73
C ARG A 140 14.41 -3.53 12.35
N SER A 141 15.62 -3.41 12.88
CA SER A 141 16.65 -4.44 12.73
C SER A 141 16.17 -5.77 13.34
N ARG A 142 15.97 -6.81 12.52
CA ARG A 142 15.82 -8.20 13.01
C ARG A 142 17.18 -8.84 13.33
N ARG A 143 18.10 -8.13 13.99
CA ARG A 143 19.18 -8.77 14.76
C ARG A 143 18.72 -8.98 16.20
N ALA A 144 17.75 -9.86 16.37
CA ALA A 144 17.47 -10.47 17.66
C ALA A 144 17.50 -11.99 17.44
N GLY A 145 18.61 -12.64 17.82
CA GLY A 145 18.69 -14.10 17.90
C GLY A 145 19.72 -14.82 17.03
N LEU A 146 20.96 -14.32 16.89
CA LEU A 146 22.14 -15.19 16.73
C LEU A 146 23.14 -14.75 17.78
N GLY A 147 22.88 -15.16 19.00
CA GLY A 147 23.61 -14.73 20.18
C GLY A 147 23.36 -15.66 21.37
N ARG A 148 23.61 -16.95 21.18
CA ARG A 148 24.42 -17.83 22.03
C ARG A 148 24.27 -19.27 21.59
#